data_AF-A0A2G9YQC2-F1
#
_entry.id   AF-A0A2G9YQC2-F1
#
_cell.length_a   1.000
_cell.length_b   1.000
_cell.length_c   1.000
_cell.angle_alpha   90.00
_cell.angle_beta   90.00
_cell.angle_gamma   90.00
#
_symmetry.space_group_name_H-M   'P 1'
#
loop_
_entity.id
_entity.type
_entity.pdbx_description
1 polymer ?
#
loop_
_entity_poly.entity_id
_entity_poly.type
_entity_poly.pdbx_seq_one_letter_code
_entity_poly.pdbx_strand_id
1 'polypeptide(L)'
;MEYYFELWKSRERERVNRGIPIGNLTSQLFANIYLDVLDKFIKHNLKISAKGGCASGAKYYLCYCDDFVVLGSDLEKLKSLIEVIEHFLNNKLKLKVHPNKIIIRKLKQGIDFLSYVVLPHYRLLRTKTKRRMFKRANRKNLSSYLGLLQHCNSYKLSRSLASQIYKEYV
;
A
#
# COMPACT_ATOMS: atom_id res chain seq x y z
N MET A 1 14.24 -16.98 1.73
CA MET A 1 14.37 -15.52 1.53
C MET A 1 12.97 -15.00 1.24
N GLU A 2 12.47 -13.98 1.94
CA GLU A 2 11.08 -13.51 1.77
C GLU A 2 10.99 -12.40 0.71
N TYR A 3 9.95 -12.52 -0.11
CA TYR A 3 9.59 -11.64 -1.21
C TYR A 3 8.18 -11.11 -0.99
N TYR A 4 7.90 -9.98 -1.60
CA TYR A 4 6.55 -9.46 -1.71
C TYR A 4 6.28 -9.01 -3.13
N PHE A 5 5.00 -8.95 -3.48
CA PHE A 5 4.58 -8.11 -4.60
C PHE A 5 3.51 -7.12 -4.21
N GLU A 6 3.58 -5.96 -4.84
CA GLU A 6 2.58 -4.91 -4.80
C GLU A 6 1.84 -4.85 -6.13
N LEU A 7 0.52 -4.77 -6.09
CA LEU A 7 -0.32 -4.43 -7.23
C LEU A 7 -0.87 -3.03 -7.04
N TRP A 8 -0.49 -2.09 -7.90
CA TRP A 8 -1.03 -0.73 -7.92
C TRP A 8 -2.00 -0.55 -9.10
N LYS A 9 -3.10 0.18 -8.92
CA LYS A 9 -3.96 0.55 -10.06
C LYS A 9 -3.46 1.79 -10.81
N SER A 10 -3.48 1.72 -12.14
CA SER A 10 -3.67 2.84 -13.10
C SER A 10 -4.25 4.14 -12.51
N ARG A 11 -3.52 5.26 -12.42
CA ARG A 11 -4.13 6.60 -12.37
C ARG A 11 -4.20 7.10 -13.81
N GLU A 12 -4.89 6.37 -14.67
CA GLU A 12 -5.20 6.85 -16.00
C GLU A 12 -6.45 7.73 -15.90
N ARG A 13 -6.29 9.00 -16.27
CA ARG A 13 -7.43 9.84 -16.65
C ARG A 13 -7.85 9.42 -18.05
N GLU A 14 -8.43 8.23 -18.20
CA GLU A 14 -9.21 7.96 -19.41
C GLU A 14 -10.57 8.65 -19.26
N ARG A 15 -10.86 9.51 -20.24
CA ARG A 15 -12.03 10.38 -20.29
C ARG A 15 -13.25 9.61 -20.84
N VAL A 16 -14.41 10.19 -20.49
CA VAL A 16 -15.77 10.04 -21.07
C VAL A 16 -16.58 8.83 -20.59
N ASN A 17 -17.48 9.09 -19.64
CA ASN A 17 -18.69 8.32 -19.29
C ASN A 17 -18.58 6.96 -18.58
N ARG A 18 -17.41 6.51 -18.12
CA ARG A 18 -17.33 5.33 -17.23
C ARG A 18 -16.39 5.56 -16.06
N GLY A 19 -16.84 5.18 -14.87
CA GLY A 19 -16.06 5.27 -13.64
C GLY A 19 -16.86 5.86 -12.49
N ILE A 20 -16.39 5.63 -11.28
CA ILE A 20 -16.94 6.24 -10.07
C ILE A 20 -16.23 7.60 -9.88
N PRO A 21 -16.96 8.69 -9.57
CA PRO A 21 -16.35 10.00 -9.38
C PRO A 21 -15.24 9.95 -8.32
N ILE A 22 -14.05 10.43 -8.68
CA ILE A 22 -12.88 10.34 -7.78
C ILE A 22 -13.01 11.41 -6.70
N GLY A 23 -12.97 11.00 -5.43
CA GLY A 23 -12.82 11.92 -4.30
C GLY A 23 -14.04 12.07 -3.38
N ASN A 24 -15.12 11.30 -3.62
CA ASN A 24 -16.25 11.22 -2.69
C ASN A 24 -16.15 9.96 -1.81
N LEU A 25 -16.66 10.02 -0.58
CA LEU A 25 -16.67 8.91 0.38
C LEU A 25 -17.39 7.68 -0.20
N THR A 26 -18.51 7.91 -0.89
CA THR A 26 -19.29 6.87 -1.57
C THR A 26 -18.45 6.08 -2.57
N SER A 27 -17.53 6.77 -3.24
CA SER A 27 -16.68 6.18 -4.26
C SER A 27 -15.62 5.25 -3.69
N GLN A 28 -15.05 5.63 -2.55
CA GLN A 28 -14.14 4.78 -1.79
C GLN A 28 -14.88 3.55 -1.23
N LEU A 29 -16.10 3.75 -0.73
CA LEU A 29 -16.93 2.65 -0.21
C LEU A 29 -17.28 1.64 -1.30
N PHE A 30 -17.72 2.10 -2.47
CA PHE A 30 -18.03 1.21 -3.59
C PHE A 30 -16.81 0.44 -4.08
N ALA A 31 -15.63 1.07 -4.13
CA ALA A 31 -14.40 0.36 -4.48
C ALA A 31 -14.10 -0.77 -3.49
N ASN A 32 -14.21 -0.51 -2.18
CA ASN A 32 -13.98 -1.52 -1.15
C ASN A 32 -14.99 -2.69 -1.24
N ILE A 33 -16.27 -2.39 -1.43
CA ILE A 33 -17.32 -3.44 -1.59
C ILE A 33 -17.06 -4.25 -2.87
N TYR A 34 -16.66 -3.60 -3.95
CA TYR A 34 -16.39 -4.26 -5.22
C TYR A 34 -15.18 -5.20 -5.13
N LEU A 35 -14.13 -4.79 -4.41
CA LEU A 35 -12.89 -5.55 -4.24
C LEU A 35 -13.00 -6.65 -3.15
N ASP A 36 -14.02 -6.62 -2.28
CA ASP A 36 -14.28 -7.68 -1.28
C ASP A 36 -14.38 -9.08 -1.92
N VAL A 37 -14.89 -9.16 -3.15
CA VAL A 37 -14.99 -10.40 -3.92
C VAL A 37 -13.60 -11.01 -4.20
N LEU A 38 -12.60 -10.16 -4.49
CA LEU A 38 -11.22 -10.60 -4.66
C LEU A 38 -10.62 -11.05 -3.33
N ASP A 39 -10.87 -10.30 -2.26
CA ASP A 39 -10.44 -10.61 -0.90
C ASP A 39 -10.88 -12.01 -0.46
N LYS A 40 -12.16 -12.34 -0.72
CA LYS A 40 -12.74 -13.66 -0.46
C LYS A 40 -12.07 -14.74 -1.30
N PHE A 41 -11.85 -14.48 -2.59
CA PHE A 41 -11.16 -15.43 -3.47
C PHE A 41 -9.74 -15.73 -2.96
N ILE A 42 -8.97 -14.72 -2.58
CA ILE A 42 -7.61 -14.90 -2.07
C ILE A 42 -7.60 -15.66 -0.73
N LYS A 43 -8.51 -15.32 0.19
CA LYS A 43 -8.55 -15.94 1.52
C LYS A 43 -9.13 -17.36 1.51
N HIS A 44 -10.17 -17.62 0.72
CA HIS A 44 -10.88 -18.91 0.74
C HIS A 44 -10.41 -19.88 -0.35
N ASN A 45 -10.24 -19.41 -1.59
CA ASN A 45 -9.83 -20.27 -2.71
C ASN A 45 -8.31 -20.46 -2.73
N LEU A 46 -7.54 -19.38 -2.60
CA LEU A 46 -6.07 -19.45 -2.60
C LEU A 46 -5.51 -19.79 -1.21
N LYS A 47 -6.35 -19.70 -0.17
CA LYS A 47 -5.99 -19.98 1.24
C LYS A 47 -4.79 -19.16 1.73
N ILE A 48 -4.59 -17.96 1.18
CA ILE A 48 -3.53 -17.05 1.61
C ILE A 48 -4.08 -16.24 2.79
N SER A 49 -3.73 -16.67 3.99
CA SER A 49 -4.09 -15.95 5.21
C SER A 49 -3.04 -16.20 6.28
N ALA A 50 -2.92 -15.26 7.22
CA ALA A 50 -2.01 -15.37 8.36
C ALA A 50 -2.24 -16.62 9.24
N LYS A 51 -3.37 -17.33 9.06
CA LYS A 51 -3.78 -18.49 9.88
C LYS A 51 -3.76 -19.83 9.13
N GLY A 52 -3.33 -19.88 7.86
CA GLY A 52 -3.44 -21.09 7.02
C GLY A 52 -2.13 -21.58 6.43
N GLY A 53 -1.95 -22.91 6.36
CA GLY A 53 -0.89 -23.55 5.59
C GLY A 53 -1.17 -23.39 4.09
N CYS A 54 -0.45 -22.49 3.44
CA CYS A 54 -0.64 -22.22 2.02
C CYS A 54 0.35 -23.03 1.17
N ALA A 55 -0.16 -23.93 0.33
CA ALA A 55 0.66 -24.70 -0.62
C ALA A 55 1.38 -23.81 -1.66
N SER A 56 0.85 -22.60 -1.90
CA SER A 56 1.39 -21.62 -2.85
C SER A 56 2.59 -20.82 -2.31
N GLY A 57 3.09 -21.08 -1.09
CA GLY A 57 4.28 -20.38 -0.57
C GLY A 57 4.07 -18.89 -0.26
N ALA A 58 2.87 -18.35 -0.48
CA ALA A 58 2.41 -17.04 -0.02
C ALA A 58 1.77 -17.17 1.37
N LYS A 59 2.28 -16.42 2.35
CA LYS A 59 1.86 -16.50 3.75
C LYS A 59 0.91 -15.39 4.18
N TYR A 60 1.10 -14.18 3.65
CA TYR A 60 0.33 -13.03 4.10
C TYR A 60 -0.24 -12.26 2.92
N TYR A 61 -1.45 -11.77 3.10
CA TYR A 61 -2.17 -10.94 2.17
C TYR A 61 -2.71 -9.72 2.92
N LEU A 62 -2.52 -8.54 2.33
CA LEU A 62 -3.05 -7.28 2.80
C LEU A 62 -3.72 -6.55 1.64
N CYS A 63 -4.91 -6.01 1.92
CA CYS A 63 -5.68 -5.18 1.01
C CYS A 63 -5.96 -3.86 1.71
N TYR A 64 -5.57 -2.74 1.09
CA TYR A 64 -5.95 -1.41 1.54
C TYR A 64 -6.49 -0.61 0.37
N CYS A 65 -7.81 -0.41 0.37
CA CYS A 65 -8.51 0.18 -0.76
C CYS A 65 -8.14 -0.54 -2.07
N ASP A 66 -7.42 0.14 -2.96
CA ASP A 66 -7.03 -0.37 -4.27
C ASP A 66 -5.61 -0.98 -4.28
N ASP A 67 -4.89 -0.94 -3.14
CA ASP A 67 -3.50 -1.39 -3.03
C ASP A 67 -3.44 -2.78 -2.37
N PHE A 68 -2.80 -3.73 -3.06
CA PHE A 68 -2.65 -5.11 -2.57
C PHE A 68 -1.19 -5.45 -2.31
N VAL A 69 -0.93 -6.16 -1.22
CA VAL A 69 0.38 -6.70 -0.88
C VAL A 69 0.27 -8.18 -0.57
N VAL A 70 1.05 -9.01 -1.25
CA VAL A 70 1.21 -10.43 -0.93
C VAL A 70 2.66 -10.69 -0.54
N LEU A 71 2.86 -11.42 0.55
CA LEU A 71 4.17 -11.83 1.07
C LEU A 71 4.33 -13.35 0.95
N GLY A 72 5.47 -13.80 0.44
CA GLY A 72 5.79 -15.22 0.28
C GLY A 72 7.29 -15.49 0.29
N SER A 73 7.66 -16.76 0.44
CA SER A 73 9.07 -17.18 0.46
C SER A 73 9.57 -17.72 -0.89
N ASP A 74 8.67 -17.94 -1.83
CA ASP A 74 8.94 -18.55 -3.14
C ASP A 74 8.58 -17.57 -4.27
N LEU A 75 9.57 -17.18 -5.05
CA LEU A 75 9.43 -16.19 -6.11
C LEU A 75 8.57 -16.71 -7.26
N GLU A 76 8.76 -17.96 -7.68
CA GLU A 76 8.06 -18.52 -8.84
C GLU A 76 6.58 -18.74 -8.51
N LYS A 77 6.27 -19.14 -7.27
CA LYS A 77 4.88 -19.21 -6.83
C LYS A 77 4.21 -17.85 -6.68
N LEU A 78 4.96 -16.80 -6.30
CA LEU A 78 4.41 -15.44 -6.29
C LEU A 78 4.12 -14.94 -7.71
N LYS A 79 4.96 -15.27 -8.69
CA LYS A 79 4.70 -14.95 -10.11
C LYS A 79 3.46 -15.67 -10.63
N SER A 80 3.32 -16.97 -10.39
CA SER A 80 2.11 -17.69 -10.82
C SER A 80 0.84 -17.17 -10.14
N LEU A 81 0.94 -16.71 -8.88
CA LEU A 81 -0.17 -16.10 -8.17
C LEU A 81 -0.63 -14.79 -8.83
N ILE A 82 0.29 -13.99 -9.35
CA ILE A 82 -0.04 -12.75 -10.07
C ILE A 82 -0.93 -13.08 -11.27
N GLU A 83 -0.57 -14.07 -12.08
CA GLU A 83 -1.36 -14.48 -13.25
C GLU A 83 -2.77 -14.93 -12.86
N VAL A 84 -2.90 -15.70 -11.77
CA VAL A 84 -4.19 -16.14 -11.24
C VAL A 84 -5.05 -14.95 -10.78
N ILE A 85 -4.44 -13.99 -10.09
CA ILE A 85 -5.14 -12.78 -9.63
C ILE A 85 -5.56 -11.92 -10.82
N GLU A 86 -4.69 -11.70 -11.81
CA GLU A 86 -5.02 -10.95 -13.02
C GLU A 86 -6.16 -11.58 -13.80
N HIS A 87 -6.14 -12.91 -13.96
CA HIS A 87 -7.21 -13.64 -14.62
C HIS A 87 -8.55 -13.50 -13.88
N PHE A 88 -8.53 -13.59 -12.55
CA PHE A 88 -9.73 -13.38 -11.74
C PHE A 88 -10.27 -11.95 -11.86
N LEU A 89 -9.38 -10.96 -11.74
CA LEU A 89 -9.72 -9.54 -11.87
C LEU A 89 -10.36 -9.25 -13.24
N ASN A 90 -9.78 -9.77 -14.32
CA ASN A 90 -10.30 -9.56 -15.66
C ASN A 90 -11.64 -10.27 -15.88
N ASN A 91 -11.76 -11.54 -15.47
CA ASN A 91 -12.94 -12.32 -15.80
C ASN A 91 -14.15 -12.04 -14.91
N LYS A 92 -13.93 -11.91 -13.59
CA LYS A 92 -15.00 -11.70 -12.61
C LYS A 92 -15.28 -10.23 -12.34
N LEU A 93 -14.24 -9.42 -12.21
CA LEU A 93 -14.36 -8.00 -11.85
C LEU A 93 -14.16 -7.06 -13.05
N LYS A 94 -13.92 -7.57 -14.26
CA LYS A 94 -13.68 -6.73 -15.46
C LYS A 94 -12.64 -5.63 -15.22
N LEU A 95 -11.68 -5.91 -14.34
CA LEU A 95 -10.59 -5.01 -13.96
C LEU A 95 -9.32 -5.47 -14.65
N LYS A 96 -8.66 -4.53 -15.34
CA LYS A 96 -7.34 -4.75 -15.93
C LYS A 96 -6.25 -4.21 -15.00
N VAL A 97 -5.31 -5.07 -14.63
CA VAL A 97 -4.09 -4.66 -13.93
C VAL A 97 -3.12 -4.08 -14.97
N HIS A 98 -2.44 -3.00 -14.60
CA HIS A 98 -1.42 -2.43 -15.47
C HIS A 98 -0.09 -3.17 -15.25
N PRO A 99 0.57 -3.72 -16.28
CA PRO A 99 1.75 -4.58 -16.12
C PRO A 99 2.92 -3.84 -15.42
N ASN A 100 3.13 -2.56 -15.71
CA ASN A 100 4.18 -1.75 -15.06
C ASN A 100 3.92 -1.43 -13.58
N LYS A 101 2.81 -1.91 -13.01
CA LYS A 101 2.39 -1.64 -11.63
C LYS A 101 2.44 -2.85 -10.72
N ILE A 102 2.98 -3.94 -11.23
CA ILE A 102 3.29 -5.13 -10.47
C ILE A 102 4.75 -5.05 -10.08
N ILE A 103 5.03 -4.94 -8.79
CA ILE A 103 6.39 -4.79 -8.29
C ILE A 103 6.69 -5.99 -7.42
N ILE A 104 7.62 -6.86 -7.84
CA ILE A 104 8.12 -7.95 -7.01
C ILE A 104 9.48 -7.56 -6.43
N ARG A 105 9.63 -7.61 -5.10
CA ARG A 105 10.84 -7.20 -4.39
C ARG A 105 11.14 -8.09 -3.20
N LYS A 106 12.39 -8.04 -2.73
CA LYS A 106 12.79 -8.71 -1.49
C LYS A 106 12.28 -7.91 -0.30
N LEU A 107 11.81 -8.58 0.74
CA LEU A 107 11.30 -7.93 1.96
C LEU A 107 12.35 -6.98 2.60
N LYS A 108 13.63 -7.35 2.52
CA LYS A 108 14.75 -6.52 3.01
C LYS A 108 14.88 -5.15 2.33
N GLN A 109 14.32 -4.98 1.13
CA GLN A 109 14.32 -3.69 0.42
C GLN A 109 13.26 -2.72 0.97
N GLY A 110 12.35 -3.21 1.82
CA GLY A 110 11.25 -2.45 2.38
C GLY A 110 10.04 -2.38 1.44
N ILE A 111 8.84 -2.37 2.03
CA ILE A 111 7.53 -2.27 1.35
C ILE A 111 7.05 -0.83 1.42
N ASP A 112 6.61 -0.29 0.30
CA ASP A 112 6.44 1.14 0.12
C ASP A 112 4.95 1.49 0.29
N PHE A 113 4.46 1.43 1.54
CA PHE A 113 3.03 1.32 1.88
C PHE A 113 2.51 2.49 2.75
N LEU A 114 1.38 3.09 2.37
CA LEU A 114 0.65 4.14 3.13
C LEU A 114 1.52 5.28 3.68
N SER A 115 2.39 5.84 2.85
CA SER A 115 3.35 6.91 3.23
C SER A 115 4.53 6.47 4.10
N TYR A 116 4.66 5.18 4.38
CA TYR A 116 5.78 4.59 5.10
C TYR A 116 6.59 3.66 4.19
N VAL A 117 7.81 3.38 4.64
CA VAL A 117 8.61 2.26 4.17
C VAL A 117 8.64 1.25 5.31
N VAL A 118 7.98 0.11 5.12
CA VAL A 118 7.90 -0.97 6.11
C VAL A 118 9.05 -1.94 5.89
N LEU A 119 9.93 -2.03 6.88
CA LEU A 119 11.05 -2.98 6.92
C LEU A 119 10.77 -4.05 7.98
N PRO A 120 11.47 -5.20 7.96
CA PRO A 120 11.20 -6.31 8.87
C PRO A 120 11.12 -5.94 10.37
N HIS A 121 11.93 -4.98 10.82
CA HIS A 121 12.06 -4.64 12.24
C HIS A 121 11.65 -3.21 12.59
N TYR A 122 11.39 -2.36 11.59
CA TYR A 122 11.05 -0.96 11.82
C TYR A 122 10.32 -0.36 10.63
N ARG A 123 9.67 0.79 10.85
CA ARG A 123 9.02 1.57 9.80
C ARG A 123 9.70 2.92 9.68
N LEU A 124 9.91 3.40 8.46
CA LEU A 124 10.42 4.74 8.17
C LEU A 124 9.35 5.57 7.47
N LEU A 125 9.45 6.89 7.59
CA LEU A 125 8.63 7.80 6.78
C LEU A 125 9.17 7.85 5.35
N ARG A 126 8.29 7.69 4.34
CA ARG A 126 8.68 7.75 2.92
C ARG A 126 9.32 9.09 2.59
N THR A 127 10.41 9.07 1.82
CA THR A 127 11.22 10.27 1.51
C THR A 127 10.39 11.42 0.93
N LYS A 128 9.43 11.13 0.04
CA LYS A 128 8.54 12.15 -0.53
C LYS A 128 7.67 12.81 0.54
N THR A 129 7.12 12.03 1.45
CA THR A 129 6.28 12.51 2.55
C THR A 129 7.11 13.32 3.54
N LYS A 130 8.32 12.84 3.90
CA LYS A 130 9.29 13.58 4.71
C LYS A 130 9.61 14.95 4.12
N ARG A 131 9.97 15.02 2.83
CA ARG A 131 10.26 16.29 2.14
C ARG A 131 9.06 17.24 2.13
N ARG A 132 7.87 16.71 1.85
CA ARG A 132 6.63 17.51 1.86
C ARG A 132 6.32 18.06 3.25
N MET A 133 6.52 17.25 4.29
CA MET A 133 6.32 17.66 5.69
C MET A 133 7.20 18.84 6.04
N PHE A 134 8.52 18.75 5.86
CA PHE A 134 9.43 19.86 6.18
C PHE A 134 9.15 21.14 5.37
N LYS A 135 8.62 21.02 4.15
CA LYS A 135 8.23 22.16 3.31
C LYS A 135 6.91 22.83 3.74
N ARG A 136 6.00 22.10 4.39
CA ARG A 136 4.61 22.56 4.63
C ARG A 136 4.23 22.64 6.10
N ALA A 137 5.06 22.14 6.99
CA ALA A 137 4.80 22.19 8.42
C ALA A 137 4.72 23.65 8.89
N ASN A 138 3.74 23.91 9.75
CA ASN A 138 3.52 25.16 10.45
C ASN A 138 2.78 24.85 11.75
N ARG A 139 2.54 25.85 12.60
CA ARG A 139 1.89 25.61 13.90
C ARG A 139 0.50 24.97 13.80
N LYS A 140 -0.27 25.30 12.75
CA LYS A 140 -1.65 24.80 12.60
C LYS A 140 -1.72 23.31 12.26
N ASN A 141 -0.69 22.77 11.60
CA ASN A 141 -0.66 21.38 11.15
C ASN A 141 0.44 20.53 11.82
N LEU A 142 1.16 21.10 12.79
CA LEU A 142 2.23 20.41 13.51
C LEU A 142 1.72 19.15 14.22
N SER A 143 0.56 19.23 14.88
CA SER A 143 -0.06 18.08 15.55
C SER A 143 -0.35 16.93 14.57
N SER A 144 -0.83 17.24 13.37
CA SER A 144 -1.07 16.25 12.31
C SER A 144 0.21 15.54 11.89
N TYR A 145 1.31 16.29 11.72
CA TYR A 145 2.60 15.70 11.36
C TYR A 145 3.23 14.91 12.51
N LEU A 146 3.07 15.34 13.77
CA LEU A 146 3.54 14.58 14.93
C LEU A 146 2.79 13.25 15.07
N GLY A 147 1.47 13.22 14.84
CA GLY A 147 0.69 11.98 14.80
C GLY A 147 1.18 11.02 13.71
N LEU A 148 1.50 11.53 12.51
CA LEU A 148 2.10 10.73 11.44
C LEU A 148 3.45 10.11 11.86
N LEU A 149 4.28 10.89 12.56
CA LEU A 149 5.61 10.46 13.00
C LEU A 149 5.55 9.43 14.13
N GLN A 150 4.51 9.42 14.96
CA GLN A 150 4.32 8.45 16.05
C GLN A 150 4.33 6.99 15.58
N HIS A 151 3.89 6.73 14.34
CA HIS A 151 3.77 5.37 13.81
C HIS A 151 5.05 4.83 13.15
N CYS A 152 6.14 5.62 13.09
CA CYS A 152 7.41 5.21 12.50
C CYS A 152 8.60 5.58 13.40
N ASN A 153 9.77 5.02 13.10
CA ASN A 153 11.02 5.42 13.74
C ASN A 153 11.38 6.85 13.30
N SER A 154 11.02 7.82 14.14
CA SER A 154 10.97 9.24 13.79
C SER A 154 11.60 10.15 14.83
N TYR A 155 12.20 9.64 15.91
CA TYR A 155 12.68 10.47 17.03
C TYR A 155 13.50 11.70 16.58
N LYS A 156 14.49 11.48 15.70
CA LYS A 156 15.30 12.56 15.12
C LYS A 156 14.48 13.52 14.23
N LEU A 157 13.51 12.98 13.48
CA LEU A 157 12.64 13.78 12.61
C LEU A 157 11.69 14.68 13.40
N SER A 158 11.06 14.15 14.45
CA SER A 158 10.13 14.89 15.30
C SER A 158 10.84 16.06 15.99
N ARG A 159 12.05 15.84 16.53
CA ARG A 159 12.88 16.91 17.09
C ARG A 159 13.23 17.98 16.05
N SER A 160 13.72 17.56 14.88
CA SER A 160 14.07 18.49 13.80
C SER A 160 12.89 19.33 13.34
N LEU A 161 11.70 18.73 13.26
CA LEU A 161 10.48 19.42 12.84
C LEU A 161 10.06 20.47 13.88
N ALA A 162 10.03 20.09 15.16
CA ALA A 162 9.70 21.01 16.25
C ALA A 162 10.68 22.19 16.31
N SER A 163 11.99 21.93 16.17
CA SER A 163 13.01 22.98 16.16
C SER A 163 12.89 23.94 14.99
N GLN A 164 12.53 23.47 13.79
CA GLN A 164 12.30 24.35 12.63
C GLN A 164 11.15 25.32 12.92
N ILE A 165 10.01 24.80 13.40
CA ILE A 165 8.84 25.63 13.69
C ILE A 165 9.12 26.64 14.82
N TYR A 166 9.97 26.29 15.79
CA TYR A 166 10.35 27.24 16.84
C TYR A 166 11.26 28.37 16.31
N LYS A 167 12.18 28.05 15.38
CA LYS A 167 13.12 29.03 14.79
C LYS A 167 12.47 30.02 13.81
N GLU A 168 11.36 29.67 13.17
CA GLU A 168 10.64 30.60 12.28
C GLU A 168 10.04 31.82 13.00
N TYR A 169 10.14 31.88 14.34
CA TYR A 169 9.47 32.89 15.17
C TYR A 169 10.37 33.58 16.20
N VAL A 170 11.68 33.29 16.20
CA VAL A 170 12.72 34.04 16.93
C VAL A 170 13.52 34.81 15.91
#